data_AF-A0A7V9GES8-F1
#
_entry.id   AF-A0A7V9GES8-F1
#
_cell.length_a   1.000
_cell.length_b   1.000
_cell.length_c   1.000
_cell.angle_alpha   90.00
_cell.angle_beta   90.00
_cell.angle_gamma   90.00
#
_symmetry.space_group_name_H-M   'P 1'
#
loop_
_entity.id
_entity.type
_entity.pdbx_description
1 polymer ?
#
loop_
_entity_poly.entity_id
_entity_poly.type
_entity_poly.pdbx_seq_one_letter_code
_entity_poly.pdbx_strand_id
1 'polypeptide(L)'
;AERLRELTGERRTMVFFEAPHRLARTLTDLADALGPDRRAALARELTKRHEEVRRGAIGTLAADVAAEPPPGECALVVAGAEAPEPVDDDAVVAALQAALSRGLSSRDAVIEVAADLRVAKRRAYALVIEIDG
;
A
#
# COMPACT_ATOMS: atom_id res chain seq x y z
N ALA A 1 0.93 15.49 -9.94
CA ALA A 1 1.08 14.02 -10.10
C ALA A 1 2.43 13.50 -9.58
N GLU A 2 3.59 14.00 -10.04
CA GLU A 2 4.90 13.40 -9.72
C GLU A 2 5.20 13.28 -8.21
N ARG A 3 4.93 14.33 -7.43
CA ARG A 3 5.11 14.29 -5.98
C ARG A 3 4.18 13.35 -5.21
N LEU A 4 3.00 13.04 -5.75
CA LEU A 4 2.08 12.08 -5.13
C LEU A 4 2.54 10.63 -5.34
N ARG A 5 3.23 10.35 -6.44
CA ARG A 5 3.78 9.00 -6.70
C ARG A 5 4.88 8.61 -5.72
N GLU A 6 5.57 9.59 -5.14
CA GLU A 6 6.52 9.34 -4.05
C GLU A 6 5.83 8.78 -2.79
N LEU A 7 4.51 8.99 -2.66
CA LEU A 7 3.71 8.51 -1.53
C LEU A 7 3.05 7.15 -1.78
N THR A 8 3.19 6.56 -2.98
CA THR A 8 2.54 5.27 -3.30
C THR A 8 2.89 4.18 -2.29
N GLY A 9 4.14 4.14 -1.83
CA GLY A 9 4.65 3.20 -0.82
C GLY A 9 4.66 3.70 0.63
N GLU A 10 4.13 4.91 0.92
CA GLU A 10 4.05 5.39 2.30
C GLU A 10 3.06 4.54 3.10
N ARG A 11 3.53 3.95 4.20
CA ARG A 11 2.76 3.00 5.02
C ARG A 11 1.98 3.67 6.15
N ARG A 12 2.31 4.92 6.48
CA ARG A 12 1.59 5.69 7.50
C ARG A 12 0.32 6.28 6.90
N THR A 13 -0.68 6.47 7.75
CA THR A 13 -1.84 7.31 7.43
C THR A 13 -1.36 8.72 7.12
N MET A 14 -1.83 9.28 6.02
CA MET A 14 -1.50 10.63 5.55
C MET A 14 -2.72 11.55 5.72
N VAL A 15 -2.47 12.81 6.06
CA VAL A 15 -3.53 13.82 6.19
C VAL A 15 -3.23 14.98 5.24
N PHE A 16 -4.20 15.33 4.41
CA PHE A 16 -4.14 16.45 3.48
C PHE A 16 -5.24 17.45 3.83
N PHE A 17 -4.93 18.75 3.78
CA PHE A 17 -5.91 19.80 3.90
C PHE A 17 -6.21 20.37 2.53
N GLU A 18 -7.50 20.51 2.22
CA GLU A 18 -7.92 20.90 0.88
C GLU A 18 -9.11 21.87 0.89
N ALA A 19 -9.05 22.84 -0.02
CA ALA A 19 -10.14 23.78 -0.25
C ALA A 19 -11.22 23.13 -1.13
N PRO A 20 -12.52 23.46 -0.93
CA PRO A 20 -13.64 22.83 -1.62
C PRO A 20 -13.49 22.74 -3.14
N HIS A 21 -13.07 23.85 -3.74
CA HIS A 21 -12.97 24.01 -5.19
C HIS A 21 -11.85 23.18 -5.82
N ARG A 22 -10.89 22.67 -5.03
CA ARG A 22 -9.82 21.79 -5.51
C ARG A 22 -10.06 20.33 -5.15
N LEU A 23 -10.96 20.05 -4.21
CA LEU A 23 -11.11 18.74 -3.61
C LEU A 23 -11.37 17.63 -4.63
N ALA A 24 -12.27 17.85 -5.59
CA ALA A 24 -12.55 16.87 -6.64
C ALA A 24 -11.30 16.52 -7.44
N ARG A 25 -10.53 17.53 -7.87
CA ARG A 25 -9.27 17.34 -8.60
C ARG A 25 -8.23 16.63 -7.74
N THR A 26 -8.10 17.01 -6.46
CA THR A 26 -7.15 16.38 -5.53
C THR A 26 -7.48 14.90 -5.32
N LEU A 27 -8.76 14.54 -5.20
CA LEU A 27 -9.18 13.14 -5.09
C LEU A 27 -8.88 12.34 -6.37
N THR A 28 -9.08 12.92 -7.55
CA THR A 28 -8.68 12.31 -8.83
C THR A 28 -7.17 12.10 -8.89
N ASP A 29 -6.38 13.14 -8.59
CA ASP A 29 -4.91 13.05 -8.61
C ASP A 29 -4.39 12.00 -7.60
N LEU A 30 -5.06 11.84 -6.45
CA LEU A 30 -4.75 10.80 -5.46
C LEU A 30 -5.16 9.40 -5.91
N ALA A 31 -6.32 9.24 -6.55
CA ALA A 31 -6.76 7.95 -7.10
C ALA A 31 -5.78 7.46 -8.17
N ASP A 32 -5.35 8.37 -9.06
CA ASP A 32 -4.38 8.06 -10.12
C ASP A 32 -3.01 7.69 -9.57
N ALA A 33 -2.57 8.31 -8.46
CA ALA A 33 -1.24 8.08 -7.89
C ALA A 33 -1.16 6.92 -6.88
N LEU A 34 -2.20 6.74 -6.07
CA LEU A 34 -2.19 5.79 -4.93
C LEU A 34 -3.08 4.57 -5.16
N GLY A 35 -3.83 4.56 -6.26
CA GLY A 35 -4.84 3.56 -6.59
C GLY A 35 -6.24 3.99 -6.15
N PRO A 36 -7.28 3.76 -6.97
CA PRO A 36 -8.64 4.18 -6.66
C PRO A 36 -9.21 3.45 -5.43
N ASP A 37 -8.75 2.24 -5.16
CA ASP A 37 -9.23 1.39 -4.05
C ASP A 37 -8.64 1.75 -2.69
N ARG A 38 -7.63 2.64 -2.65
CA ARG A 38 -7.01 3.07 -1.39
C ARG A 38 -8.09 3.63 -0.47
N ARG A 39 -8.11 3.19 0.79
CA ARG A 39 -9.08 3.67 1.78
C ARG A 39 -8.78 5.10 2.18
N ALA A 40 -9.82 5.93 2.27
CA ALA A 40 -9.73 7.29 2.76
C ALA A 40 -11.00 7.72 3.51
N ALA A 41 -10.88 8.83 4.24
CA ALA A 41 -11.96 9.51 4.90
C ALA A 41 -11.85 11.02 4.64
N LEU A 42 -12.95 11.61 4.17
CA LEU A 42 -13.10 13.05 4.02
C LEU A 42 -13.87 13.58 5.22
N ALA A 43 -13.25 14.43 6.03
CA ALA A 43 -13.84 15.03 7.22
C ALA A 43 -14.00 16.54 7.03
N ARG A 44 -15.20 17.05 7.33
CA ARG A 44 -15.52 18.49 7.30
C ARG A 44 -15.84 19.03 8.69
N GLU A 45 -15.45 20.28 8.93
CA GLU A 45 -16.00 21.14 9.99
C GLU A 45 -16.00 20.48 11.39
N LEU A 46 -14.84 19.96 11.82
CA LEU A 46 -14.62 19.32 13.12
C LEU A 46 -14.99 20.19 14.36
N THR A 47 -15.43 21.44 14.16
CA THR A 47 -15.76 22.41 15.22
C THR A 47 -17.17 23.01 15.12
N LYS A 48 -17.99 22.64 14.13
CA LYS A 48 -19.37 23.16 13.97
C LYS A 48 -20.40 22.03 14.04
N ARG A 49 -21.66 22.38 14.31
CA ARG A 49 -22.78 21.46 14.59
C ARG A 49 -23.16 20.50 13.43
N HIS A 50 -22.50 20.58 12.28
CA HIS A 50 -22.75 19.81 11.05
C HIS A 50 -21.50 19.06 10.59
N GLU A 51 -20.93 18.24 11.49
CA GLU A 51 -19.85 17.31 11.17
C GLU A 51 -20.33 16.31 10.10
N GLU A 52 -19.54 16.18 9.04
CA GLU A 52 -19.79 15.22 7.97
C GLU A 52 -18.50 14.45 7.70
N VAL A 53 -18.59 13.12 7.73
CA VAL A 53 -17.46 12.23 7.39
C VAL A 53 -17.89 11.23 6.34
N ARG A 54 -17.31 11.34 5.14
CA ARG A 54 -17.49 10.36 4.06
C ARG A 54 -16.31 9.40 4.07
N ARG A 55 -16.55 8.09 4.17
CA ARG A 55 -15.50 7.06 4.20
C ARG A 55 -15.67 6.11 3.03
N GLY A 56 -14.58 5.79 2.34
CA GLY A 56 -14.65 4.95 1.16
C GLY A 56 -13.29 4.69 0.53
N ALA A 57 -13.32 4.06 -0.64
CA ALA A 57 -12.19 4.08 -1.56
C ALA A 57 -12.04 5.52 -2.13
N ILE A 58 -10.81 5.96 -2.41
CA ILE A 58 -10.57 7.29 -2.98
C ILE A 58 -11.39 7.49 -4.27
N GLY A 59 -11.48 6.47 -5.13
CA GLY A 59 -12.27 6.53 -6.36
C GLY A 59 -13.75 6.79 -6.12
N THR A 60 -14.35 6.12 -5.12
CA THR A 60 -15.74 6.36 -4.72
C THR A 60 -15.91 7.79 -4.19
N LEU A 61 -15.02 8.24 -3.30
CA LEU A 61 -15.07 9.60 -2.76
C LEU A 61 -14.90 10.66 -3.85
N ALA A 62 -14.06 10.40 -4.86
CA ALA A 62 -13.89 11.30 -6.00
C ALA A 62 -15.21 11.46 -6.78
N ALA A 63 -15.92 10.37 -7.04
CA ALA A 63 -17.23 10.39 -7.70
C ALA A 63 -18.27 11.12 -6.84
N ASP A 64 -18.34 10.81 -5.55
CA ASP A 64 -19.29 11.44 -4.61
C ASP A 64 -19.07 12.95 -4.49
N VAL A 65 -17.82 13.40 -4.43
CA VAL A 65 -17.47 14.83 -4.35
C VAL A 65 -17.72 15.54 -5.68
N ALA A 66 -17.53 14.87 -6.82
CA ALA A 66 -17.85 15.45 -8.11
C ALA A 66 -19.37 15.66 -8.29
N ALA A 67 -20.18 14.75 -7.75
CA ALA A 67 -21.64 14.85 -7.77
C ALA A 67 -22.16 15.88 -6.76
N GLU A 68 -21.64 15.86 -5.53
CA GLU A 68 -22.05 16.74 -4.44
C GLU A 68 -20.82 17.26 -3.67
N PRO A 69 -20.22 18.38 -4.12
CA PRO A 69 -19.06 18.96 -3.47
C PRO A 69 -19.42 19.47 -2.07
N PRO A 70 -18.65 19.12 -1.03
CA PRO A 70 -18.90 19.66 0.30
C PRO A 70 -18.51 21.16 0.35
N PRO A 71 -19.24 21.99 1.09
CA PRO A 71 -18.81 23.36 1.39
C PRO A 71 -17.63 23.36 2.37
N GLY A 72 -16.85 24.44 2.42
CA GLY A 72 -15.79 24.64 3.44
C GLY A 72 -14.53 23.75 3.35
N GLU A 73 -13.50 24.13 4.10
CA GLU A 73 -12.24 23.39 4.15
C GLU A 73 -12.43 21.96 4.65
N CYS A 74 -11.71 21.02 4.04
CA CYS A 74 -11.82 19.60 4.32
C CYS A 74 -10.45 19.01 4.70
N ALA A 75 -10.47 18.06 5.63
CA ALA A 75 -9.34 17.19 5.91
C ALA A 75 -9.56 15.84 5.23
N LEU A 76 -8.63 15.44 4.37
CA LEU A 76 -8.62 14.13 3.74
C LEU A 76 -7.59 13.24 4.46
N VAL A 77 -8.08 12.18 5.09
CA VAL A 77 -7.27 11.17 5.78
C VAL A 77 -7.15 9.96 4.87
N VAL A 78 -5.96 9.70 4.33
CA VAL A 78 -5.69 8.62 3.38
C VAL A 78 -4.92 7.51 4.09
N ALA A 79 -5.38 6.27 3.95
CA ALA A 79 -4.67 5.11 4.48
C ALA A 79 -3.28 4.97 3.84
N GLY A 80 -2.33 4.45 4.61
CA GLY A 80 -1.05 4.03 4.08
C GLY A 80 -1.19 2.87 3.09
N ALA A 81 -0.10 2.58 2.39
CA ALA A 81 0.03 1.39 1.58
C ALA A 81 -0.07 0.14 2.47
N GLU A 82 -0.76 -0.88 1.97
CA GLU A 82 -0.76 -2.19 2.60
C GLU A 82 0.66 -2.73 2.65
N ALA A 83 0.96 -3.52 3.69
CA ALA A 83 2.20 -4.28 3.69
C ALA A 83 2.17 -5.22 2.47
N PRO A 84 3.28 -5.36 1.73
CA PRO A 84 3.34 -6.38 0.70
C PRO A 84 2.98 -7.72 1.33
N GLU A 85 2.17 -8.51 0.61
CA GLU A 85 1.82 -9.84 1.10
C GLU A 85 3.09 -10.62 1.41
N PRO A 86 3.11 -11.36 2.53
CA PRO A 86 4.25 -12.22 2.84
C PRO A 86 4.43 -13.20 1.68
N VAL A 87 5.65 -13.27 1.16
CA VAL A 87 6.03 -14.27 0.15
C VAL A 87 5.67 -15.65 0.71
N ASP A 88 4.88 -16.44 0.00
CA ASP A 88 4.47 -17.77 0.43
C ASP A 88 5.64 -18.77 0.39
N ASP A 89 5.46 -19.93 1.02
CA ASP A 89 6.51 -20.95 1.08
C ASP A 89 6.83 -21.52 -0.32
N ASP A 90 5.83 -21.65 -1.18
CA ASP A 90 5.99 -22.17 -2.55
C ASP A 90 6.93 -21.30 -3.39
N ALA A 91 6.80 -19.98 -3.32
CA ALA A 91 7.70 -19.04 -3.99
C ALA A 91 9.12 -19.10 -3.40
N VAL A 92 9.24 -19.25 -2.07
CA VAL A 92 10.55 -19.42 -1.42
C VAL A 92 11.22 -20.73 -1.87
N VAL A 93 10.46 -21.82 -1.93
CA VAL A 93 10.93 -23.14 -2.38
C VAL A 93 11.36 -23.08 -3.84
N ALA A 94 10.56 -22.47 -4.73
CA ALA A 94 10.91 -22.30 -6.14
C ALA A 94 12.22 -21.50 -6.31
N ALA A 95 12.41 -20.45 -5.53
CA ALA A 95 13.65 -19.66 -5.55
C ALA A 95 14.86 -20.45 -5.00
N LEU A 96 14.67 -21.25 -3.95
CA LEU A 96 15.72 -22.14 -3.42
C LEU A 96 16.12 -23.19 -4.46
N GLN A 97 15.16 -23.85 -5.11
CA GLN A 97 15.44 -24.82 -6.17
C GLN A 97 16.20 -24.18 -7.34
N ALA A 98 15.80 -22.97 -7.75
CA ALA A 98 16.51 -22.22 -8.78
C ALA A 98 17.95 -21.88 -8.36
N ALA A 99 18.19 -21.50 -7.11
CA ALA A 99 19.53 -21.25 -6.58
C ALA A 99 20.38 -22.54 -6.54
N LEU A 100 19.84 -23.64 -6.03
CA LEU A 100 20.51 -24.94 -6.01
C LEU A 100 20.85 -25.43 -7.42
N SER A 101 19.93 -25.26 -8.39
CA SER A 101 20.17 -25.62 -9.80
C SER A 101 21.31 -24.84 -10.47
N ARG A 102 21.64 -23.65 -9.93
CA ARG A 102 22.80 -22.85 -10.35
C ARG A 102 24.12 -23.33 -9.71
N GLY A 103 24.06 -24.36 -8.87
CA GLY A 103 25.21 -24.97 -8.19
C GLY A 103 25.57 -24.31 -6.87
N LEU A 104 24.69 -23.47 -6.30
CA LEU A 104 24.91 -22.92 -4.96
C LEU A 104 24.76 -24.02 -3.90
N SER A 105 25.54 -23.92 -2.82
CA SER A 105 25.34 -24.77 -1.64
C SER A 105 24.01 -24.45 -0.97
N SER A 106 23.41 -25.39 -0.22
CA SER A 106 22.17 -25.13 0.54
C SER A 106 22.32 -23.92 1.48
N ARG A 107 23.53 -23.72 2.04
CA ARG A 107 23.85 -22.54 2.85
C ARG A 107 23.78 -21.25 2.05
N ASP A 108 24.38 -21.21 0.86
CA ASP A 108 24.45 -20.00 0.04
C ASP A 108 23.09 -19.69 -0.59
N ALA A 109 22.37 -20.71 -1.05
CA ALA A 109 20.99 -20.59 -1.53
C ALA A 109 20.07 -19.96 -0.48
N VAL A 110 20.16 -20.42 0.78
CA VAL A 110 19.40 -19.83 1.90
C VAL A 110 19.76 -18.37 2.15
N ILE A 111 21.04 -17.99 2.05
CA ILE A 111 21.48 -16.60 2.24
C ILE A 111 20.93 -15.71 1.12
N GLU A 112 21.05 -16.16 -0.12
CA GLU A 112 20.60 -15.41 -1.31
C GLU A 112 19.08 -15.24 -1.31
N VAL A 113 18.32 -16.34 -1.21
CA VAL A 113 16.86 -16.29 -1.25
C VAL A 113 16.27 -15.49 -0.08
N ALA A 114 16.86 -15.61 1.12
CA ALA A 114 16.42 -14.80 2.26
C ALA A 114 16.63 -13.30 2.04
N ALA A 115 17.71 -12.90 1.38
CA ALA A 115 17.97 -11.51 1.05
C ALA A 115 17.05 -11.00 -0.06
N ASP A 116 16.92 -11.75 -1.15
CA ASP A 116 16.18 -11.36 -2.34
C ASP A 116 14.67 -11.28 -2.08
N LEU A 117 14.11 -12.30 -1.43
CA LEU A 117 12.69 -12.35 -1.08
C LEU A 117 12.38 -11.65 0.25
N ARG A 118 13.40 -11.13 0.94
CA ARG A 118 13.30 -10.49 2.27
C ARG A 118 12.58 -11.36 3.30
N VAL A 119 12.77 -12.68 3.21
CA VAL A 119 12.21 -13.65 4.17
C VAL A 119 13.22 -13.95 5.28
N ALA A 120 12.74 -14.40 6.44
CA ALA A 120 13.61 -14.75 7.54
C ALA A 120 14.54 -15.91 7.16
N LYS A 121 15.86 -15.77 7.39
CA LYS A 121 16.85 -16.81 7.08
C LYS A 121 16.52 -18.17 7.69
N ARG A 122 15.96 -18.19 8.91
CA ARG A 122 15.50 -19.41 9.58
C ARG A 122 14.38 -20.13 8.81
N ARG A 123 13.47 -19.38 8.18
CA ARG A 123 12.37 -19.91 7.37
C ARG A 123 12.91 -20.54 6.09
N ALA A 124 13.73 -19.81 5.34
CA ALA A 124 14.39 -20.34 4.15
C ALA A 124 15.24 -21.60 4.45
N TYR A 125 15.89 -21.64 5.61
CA TYR A 125 16.65 -22.81 6.06
C TYR A 125 15.76 -24.02 6.38
N ALA A 126 14.58 -23.81 6.99
CA ALA A 126 13.65 -24.92 7.22
C ALA A 126 13.18 -25.53 5.89
N LEU A 127 12.83 -24.68 4.93
CA LEU A 127 12.36 -25.11 3.61
C LEU A 127 13.45 -25.80 2.78
N VAL A 128 14.72 -25.36 2.86
CA VAL A 128 15.80 -26.03 2.11
C VAL A 128 16.06 -27.46 2.61
N ILE A 129 15.87 -27.70 3.91
CA ILE A 129 16.01 -29.06 4.48
C ILE A 129 14.91 -29.99 3.95
N GLU A 130 13.70 -29.46 3.76
CA GLU A 130 12.59 -30.23 3.17
C GLU A 130 12.79 -30.53 1.68
N ILE A 131 13.60 -29.73 0.97
CA ILE A 131 13.99 -29.99 -0.42
C ILE A 131 15.07 -31.08 -0.51
N ASP A 132 16.02 -31.08 0.43
CA ASP A 132 17.15 -32.01 0.47
C ASP A 132 16.79 -33.40 1.06
N GLY A 133 15.60 -33.54 1.66
CA GLY A 133 15.09 -34.78 2.28
C GLY A 133 14.11 -35.55 1.42
#